data_AF-A0A969GNW3-F1
#
_entry.id   AF-A0A969GNW3-F1
#
_cell.length_a   1.000
_cell.length_b   1.000
_cell.length_c   1.000
_cell.angle_alpha   90.00
_cell.angle_beta   90.00
_cell.angle_gamma   90.00
#
_symmetry.space_group_name_H-M   'P 1'
#
loop_
_entity.id
_entity.type
_entity.pdbx_description
1 polymer ?
#
loop_
_entity_poly.entity_id
_entity_poly.type
_entity_poly.pdbx_seq_one_letter_code
_entity_poly.pdbx_strand_id
1 'polypeptide(L)'
;MMNVISHQIEDQVLQHKLTVDFYAGFQRFSHFPDQLRRYSRLGAICRRVYIFGVADYQPLSIPGIEFIEISPTSALAQEWFLFVNTSSFWATLVAQEMEGRDPATGGRRFDGILSYDEAVVDRIALLMSQVMEVPYEPIPVRHYANQNLHISEISGRMLALHEKAELLCQQRWVRLATLQQIAELSSNNLLEFLHDAAQILQDVFGATGVAIALKIANQQYTIMVAEGDANGKGWKNAFE
;
A
#
# COMPACT_ATOMS: atom_id res chain seq x y z
N MET A 1 -5.80 -0.68 2.78
CA MET A 1 -5.96 0.61 2.06
C MET A 1 -5.44 1.80 2.87
N MET A 2 -5.77 1.90 4.17
CA MET A 2 -5.49 3.10 4.98
C MET A 2 -4.00 3.48 5.08
N ASN A 3 -3.11 2.50 5.21
CA ASN A 3 -1.65 2.73 5.24
C ASN A 3 -1.14 3.43 3.97
N VAL A 4 -1.76 3.20 2.81
CA VAL A 4 -1.34 3.83 1.56
C VAL A 4 -1.64 5.33 1.59
N ILE A 5 -2.80 5.69 2.15
CA ILE A 5 -3.25 7.09 2.28
C ILE A 5 -2.41 7.80 3.34
N SER A 6 -2.20 7.19 4.51
CA SER A 6 -1.38 7.79 5.58
C SER A 6 0.05 8.06 5.09
N HIS A 7 0.62 7.13 4.33
CA HIS A 7 1.93 7.31 3.72
C HIS A 7 1.98 8.51 2.77
N GLN A 8 0.88 8.92 2.12
CA GLN A 8 0.92 10.09 1.24
C GLN A 8 1.15 11.41 2.00
N ILE A 9 0.54 11.56 3.18
CA ILE A 9 0.75 12.74 4.04
C ILE A 9 2.19 12.75 4.55
N GLU A 10 2.65 11.62 5.08
CA GLU A 10 4.01 11.45 5.59
C GLU A 10 5.05 11.64 4.48
N ASP A 11 4.80 11.17 3.25
CA ASP A 11 5.69 11.36 2.10
C ASP A 11 5.78 12.84 1.71
N GLN A 12 4.70 13.61 1.80
CA GLN A 12 4.78 15.06 1.57
C GLN A 12 5.71 15.74 2.56
N VAL A 13 5.59 15.42 3.84
CA VAL A 13 6.46 15.96 4.89
C VAL A 13 7.92 15.59 4.63
N LEU A 14 8.19 14.33 4.27
CA LEU A 14 9.54 13.84 3.99
C LEU A 14 10.15 14.43 2.72
N GLN A 15 9.38 14.53 1.62
CA GLN A 15 9.86 14.99 0.31
C GLN A 15 10.18 16.48 0.33
N HIS A 16 9.29 17.29 0.94
CA HIS A 16 9.45 18.73 1.03
C HIS A 16 10.22 19.19 2.29
N LYS A 17 10.66 18.23 3.12
CA LYS A 17 11.37 18.46 4.37
C LYS A 17 10.64 19.48 5.27
N LEU A 18 9.33 19.32 5.39
CA LEU A 18 8.49 20.28 6.09
C LEU A 18 8.80 20.25 7.60
N THR A 19 9.29 21.35 8.14
CA THR A 19 9.60 21.51 9.57
C THR A 19 8.33 21.77 10.37
N VAL A 20 7.51 20.74 10.53
CA VAL A 20 6.18 20.81 11.15
C VAL A 20 6.13 20.08 12.48
N ASP A 21 5.09 20.33 13.28
CA ASP A 21 4.67 19.37 14.29
C ASP A 21 3.78 18.33 13.62
N PHE A 22 4.15 17.06 13.76
CA PHE A 22 3.45 15.94 13.16
C PHE A 22 2.84 15.08 14.25
N TYR A 23 1.55 14.78 14.13
CA TYR A 23 0.82 14.02 15.15
C TYR A 23 0.33 12.72 14.53
N ALA A 24 0.55 11.60 15.21
CA ALA A 24 0.12 10.29 14.74
C ALA A 24 -0.41 9.42 15.89
N GLY A 25 -1.58 8.83 15.72
CA GLY A 25 -2.15 7.85 16.64
C GLY A 25 -2.07 6.43 16.06
N PHE A 26 -1.52 5.49 16.84
CA PHE A 26 -1.42 4.07 16.45
C PHE A 26 -2.33 3.15 17.28
N GLN A 27 -3.22 3.71 18.09
CA GLN A 27 -4.07 3.04 19.08
C GLN A 27 -3.28 2.41 20.23
N ARG A 28 -2.20 1.68 19.93
CA ARG A 28 -1.31 0.96 20.86
C ARG A 28 0.14 1.17 20.46
N PHE A 29 1.03 1.28 21.43
CA PHE A 29 2.46 1.39 21.15
C PHE A 29 3.04 0.11 20.55
N SER A 30 2.45 -1.05 20.82
CA SER A 30 2.84 -2.32 20.18
C SER A 30 2.65 -2.34 18.66
N HIS A 31 1.86 -1.43 18.08
CA HIS A 31 1.70 -1.28 16.61
C HIS A 31 2.79 -0.40 15.97
N PHE A 32 3.54 0.36 16.76
CA PHE A 32 4.55 1.28 16.26
C PHE A 32 5.81 0.64 15.64
N PRO A 33 6.33 -0.53 16.09
CA PRO A 33 7.58 -1.10 15.59
C PRO A 33 7.67 -1.25 14.06
N ASP A 34 6.56 -1.59 13.39
CA ASP A 34 6.50 -1.71 11.93
C ASP A 34 6.75 -0.36 11.21
N GLN A 35 6.50 0.75 11.89
CA GLN A 35 6.65 2.11 11.37
C GLN A 35 7.94 2.81 11.82
N LEU A 36 8.76 2.14 12.65
CA LEU A 36 9.94 2.70 13.31
C LEU A 36 10.88 3.41 12.33
N ARG A 37 11.24 2.75 11.21
CA ARG A 37 12.17 3.31 10.22
C ARG A 37 11.64 4.60 9.61
N ARG A 38 10.34 4.66 9.35
CA ARG A 38 9.69 5.79 8.69
C ARG A 38 9.55 6.96 9.65
N TYR A 39 9.10 6.70 10.86
CA TYR A 39 8.94 7.72 11.89
C TYR A 39 10.28 8.26 12.40
N SER A 40 11.34 7.45 12.40
CA SER A 40 12.70 7.94 12.66
C SER A 40 13.14 8.99 11.63
N ARG A 41 12.73 8.85 10.36
CA ARG A 41 13.01 9.86 9.33
C ARG A 41 12.17 11.12 9.52
N LEU A 42 10.91 10.97 9.92
CA LEU A 42 10.05 12.11 10.27
C LEU A 42 10.63 12.88 11.46
N GLY A 43 11.05 12.18 12.53
CA GLY A 43 11.68 12.79 13.71
C GLY A 43 12.97 13.57 13.40
N ALA A 44 13.68 13.21 12.33
CA ALA A 44 14.87 13.94 11.89
C ALA A 44 14.58 15.22 11.08
N ILE A 45 13.34 15.43 10.61
CA ILE A 45 12.94 16.52 9.71
C ILE A 45 11.94 17.46 10.40
N CYS A 46 10.93 16.88 11.03
CA CYS A 46 9.88 17.61 11.75
C CYS A 46 10.47 18.37 12.94
N ARG A 47 9.79 19.44 13.35
CA ARG A 47 10.11 20.12 14.62
C ARG A 47 9.90 19.17 15.80
N ARG A 48 8.78 18.43 15.76
CA ARG A 48 8.46 17.35 16.69
C ARG A 48 7.51 16.36 16.02
N VAL A 49 7.62 15.09 16.37
CA VAL A 49 6.65 14.06 16.04
C VAL A 49 6.03 13.55 17.34
N TYR A 50 4.71 13.70 17.50
CA TYR A 50 3.96 13.19 18.64
C TYR A 50 3.26 11.89 18.26
N ILE A 51 3.52 10.84 19.04
CA ILE A 51 2.97 9.51 18.81
C ILE A 51 2.05 9.13 19.96
N PHE A 52 0.76 8.99 19.65
CA PHE A 52 -0.28 8.67 20.60
C PHE A 52 -0.58 7.17 20.58
N GLY A 53 -0.70 6.57 21.76
CA GLY A 53 -1.06 5.17 21.88
C GLY A 53 -1.20 4.72 23.32
N VAL A 54 -1.95 3.63 23.51
CA VAL A 54 -2.02 2.94 24.80
C VAL A 54 -0.65 2.33 25.10
N ALA A 55 -0.15 2.54 26.32
CA ALA A 55 1.13 2.05 26.81
C ALA A 55 1.11 0.52 27.09
N ASP A 56 0.97 -0.29 26.04
CA ASP A 56 1.05 -1.75 26.09
C ASP A 56 2.45 -2.29 25.73
N TYR A 57 3.33 -1.39 25.31
CA TYR A 57 4.70 -1.66 24.90
C TYR A 57 5.56 -0.43 25.21
N GLN A 58 6.77 -0.63 25.72
CA GLN A 58 7.71 0.47 25.96
C GLN A 58 8.49 0.78 24.67
N PRO A 59 8.25 1.91 23.99
CA PRO A 59 8.96 2.25 22.77
C PRO A 59 10.41 2.61 23.06
N LEU A 60 11.30 2.36 22.10
CA LEU A 60 12.66 2.89 22.15
C LEU A 60 12.62 4.42 22.01
N SER A 61 13.46 5.12 22.76
CA SER A 61 13.62 6.57 22.62
C SER A 61 14.22 6.89 21.26
N ILE A 62 13.55 7.75 20.48
CA ILE A 62 13.96 8.15 19.13
C ILE A 62 14.05 9.68 19.08
N PRO A 63 15.17 10.25 18.59
CA PRO A 63 15.31 11.70 18.48
C PRO A 63 14.18 12.34 17.65
N GLY A 64 13.65 13.46 18.15
CA GLY A 64 12.56 14.20 17.50
C GLY A 64 11.17 13.58 17.65
N ILE A 65 11.06 12.43 18.33
CA ILE A 65 9.79 11.76 18.60
C ILE A 65 9.46 11.85 20.09
N GLU A 66 8.20 12.12 20.40
CA GLU A 66 7.64 12.11 21.73
C GLU A 66 6.44 11.16 21.77
N PHE A 67 6.44 10.21 22.70
CA PHE A 67 5.36 9.26 22.88
C PHE A 67 4.40 9.80 23.95
N ILE A 68 3.13 9.92 23.58
CA ILE A 68 2.05 10.43 24.41
C ILE A 68 1.14 9.25 24.77
N GLU A 69 1.15 8.90 26.05
CA GLU A 69 0.31 7.83 26.57
C GLU A 69 -1.15 8.29 26.62
N ILE A 70 -2.04 7.48 26.06
CA ILE A 70 -3.49 7.71 26.14
C ILE A 70 -4.15 6.62 26.96
N SER A 71 -5.20 7.00 27.71
CA SER A 71 -6.01 6.03 28.45
C SER A 71 -6.62 5.00 27.49
N PRO A 72 -6.62 3.69 27.83
CA PRO A 72 -7.34 2.68 27.06
C PRO A 72 -8.84 2.94 26.89
N THR A 73 -9.42 3.76 27.77
CA THR A 73 -10.84 4.17 27.72
C THR A 73 -11.08 5.42 26.88
N SER A 74 -10.02 6.07 26.39
CA SER A 74 -10.12 7.25 25.52
C SER A 74 -10.67 6.86 24.15
N ALA A 75 -11.48 7.73 23.54
CA ALA A 75 -11.92 7.56 22.16
C ALA A 75 -10.72 7.45 21.19
N LEU A 76 -9.66 8.23 21.44
CA LEU A 76 -8.42 8.20 20.64
C LEU A 76 -7.70 6.85 20.69
N ALA A 77 -7.96 6.00 21.69
CA ALA A 77 -7.36 4.67 21.77
C ALA A 77 -7.94 3.70 20.72
N GLN A 78 -9.06 4.07 20.08
CA GLN A 78 -9.70 3.31 19.01
C GLN A 78 -9.44 3.92 17.62
N GLU A 79 -8.73 5.04 17.56
CA GLU A 79 -8.51 5.79 16.33
C GLU A 79 -7.06 5.66 15.86
N TRP A 80 -6.90 5.38 14.57
CA TRP A 80 -5.69 5.69 13.83
C TRP A 80 -5.87 7.06 13.21
N PHE A 81 -5.05 8.03 13.60
CA PHE A 81 -5.04 9.33 12.96
C PHE A 81 -3.65 9.82 12.58
N LEU A 82 -3.57 10.67 11.56
CA LEU A 82 -2.44 11.52 11.25
C LEU A 82 -2.94 12.97 11.17
N PHE A 83 -2.16 13.90 11.69
CA PHE A 83 -2.53 15.30 11.70
C PHE A 83 -1.30 16.20 11.53
N VAL A 84 -1.43 17.17 10.63
CA VAL A 84 -0.48 18.26 10.42
C VAL A 84 -1.27 19.53 10.17
N ASN A 85 -0.91 20.62 10.83
CA ASN A 85 -1.59 21.90 10.68
C ASN A 85 -0.57 23.04 10.66
N THR A 86 -0.29 23.57 9.46
CA THR A 86 0.59 24.73 9.27
C THR A 86 -0.02 25.72 8.28
N SER A 87 0.59 26.91 8.15
CA SER A 87 0.13 27.92 7.19
C SER A 87 0.21 27.46 5.73
N SER A 88 1.14 26.56 5.38
CA SER A 88 1.38 26.12 3.99
C SER A 88 0.98 24.68 3.70
N PHE A 89 0.85 23.85 4.73
CA PHE A 89 0.39 22.47 4.58
C PHE A 89 -0.46 22.05 5.77
N TRP A 90 -1.69 21.63 5.51
CA TRP A 90 -2.57 21.05 6.50
C TRP A 90 -3.31 19.84 5.95
N ALA A 91 -3.39 18.79 6.75
CA ALA A 91 -4.09 17.58 6.41
C ALA A 91 -4.42 16.81 7.67
N THR A 92 -5.54 16.11 7.62
CA THR A 92 -5.90 15.14 8.64
C THR A 92 -6.34 13.85 7.98
N LEU A 93 -5.90 12.74 8.53
CA LEU A 93 -6.49 11.43 8.29
C LEU A 93 -6.98 10.93 9.64
N VAL A 94 -8.26 10.61 9.76
CA VAL A 94 -8.81 10.00 10.97
C VAL A 94 -9.53 8.74 10.57
N ALA A 95 -9.24 7.64 11.24
CA ALA A 95 -9.80 6.35 10.93
C ALA A 95 -10.08 5.57 12.20
N GLN A 96 -11.24 4.93 12.26
CA GLN A 96 -11.62 4.01 13.31
C GLN A 96 -11.42 2.57 12.83
N GLU A 97 -10.88 1.72 13.69
CA GLU A 97 -10.81 0.29 13.39
C GLU A 97 -12.21 -0.33 13.41
N MET A 98 -12.52 -1.08 12.38
CA MET A 98 -13.79 -1.79 12.20
C MET A 98 -13.61 -3.27 12.54
N GLU A 99 -14.69 -3.91 12.97
CA GLU A 99 -14.66 -5.36 13.17
C GLU A 99 -14.37 -6.13 11.88
N GLY A 100 -13.64 -7.24 12.03
CA GLY A 100 -13.27 -8.13 10.96
C GLY A 100 -11.94 -7.77 10.28
N ARG A 101 -11.67 -8.44 9.15
CA ARG A 101 -10.48 -8.21 8.34
C ARG A 101 -10.85 -7.50 7.05
N ASP A 102 -9.94 -6.66 6.56
CA ASP A 102 -10.05 -6.02 5.27
C ASP A 102 -10.09 -7.11 4.19
N PRO A 103 -11.16 -7.22 3.38
CA PRO A 103 -11.32 -8.31 2.42
C PRO A 103 -10.25 -8.36 1.32
N ALA A 104 -9.65 -7.21 1.01
CA ALA A 104 -8.65 -7.09 -0.05
C ALA A 104 -7.24 -7.45 0.44
N THR A 105 -6.91 -7.10 1.68
CA THR A 105 -5.55 -7.24 2.24
C THR A 105 -5.43 -8.35 3.29
N GLY A 106 -6.54 -8.84 3.84
CA GLY A 106 -6.57 -9.76 4.99
C GLY A 106 -6.08 -9.14 6.30
N GLY A 107 -5.76 -7.84 6.29
CA GLY A 107 -5.27 -7.08 7.44
C GLY A 107 -6.40 -6.47 8.27
N ARG A 108 -6.05 -5.52 9.14
CA ARG A 108 -6.99 -4.74 9.94
C ARG A 108 -7.84 -3.85 9.04
N ARG A 109 -9.13 -3.74 9.34
CA ARG A 109 -10.09 -2.94 8.59
C ARG A 109 -10.28 -1.59 9.27
N PHE A 110 -10.31 -0.53 8.47
CA PHE A 110 -10.52 0.83 8.97
C PHE A 110 -11.60 1.52 8.15
N ASP A 111 -12.42 2.32 8.83
CA ASP A 111 -13.29 3.32 8.22
C ASP A 111 -12.77 4.70 8.59
N GLY A 112 -12.56 5.58 7.62
CA GLY A 112 -11.85 6.81 7.88
C GLY A 112 -11.97 7.84 6.78
N ILE A 113 -11.64 9.07 7.14
CA ILE A 113 -11.75 10.27 6.31
C ILE A 113 -10.38 10.93 6.23
N LEU A 114 -9.96 11.19 5.00
CA LEU A 114 -8.90 12.13 4.66
C LEU A 114 -9.54 13.48 4.40
N SER A 115 -9.10 14.53 5.08
CA SER A 115 -9.59 15.89 4.88
C SER A 115 -8.46 16.91 4.79
N TYR A 116 -8.66 17.87 3.90
CA TYR A 116 -7.87 19.09 3.76
C TYR A 116 -8.72 20.34 4.02
N ASP A 117 -9.95 20.16 4.53
CA ASP A 117 -10.82 21.27 4.88
C ASP A 117 -10.27 21.99 6.12
N GLU A 118 -10.13 23.31 6.02
CA GLU A 118 -9.56 24.14 7.07
C GLU A 118 -10.35 24.06 8.37
N ALA A 119 -11.68 24.13 8.31
CA ALA A 119 -12.52 24.09 9.50
C ALA A 119 -12.45 22.73 10.20
N VAL A 120 -12.36 21.64 9.44
CA VAL A 120 -12.14 20.29 9.98
C VAL A 120 -10.78 20.19 10.67
N VAL A 121 -9.71 20.62 9.99
CA VAL A 121 -8.35 20.55 10.56
C VAL A 121 -8.22 21.42 11.81
N ASP A 122 -8.76 22.64 11.81
CA ASP A 122 -8.67 23.52 12.98
C ASP A 122 -9.48 23.01 14.17
N ARG A 123 -10.60 22.31 13.91
CA ARG A 123 -11.32 21.64 14.98
C ARG A 123 -10.52 20.48 15.58
N ILE A 124 -9.81 19.72 14.76
CA ILE A 124 -8.90 18.67 15.24
C ILE A 124 -7.73 19.29 16.01
N ALA A 125 -7.17 20.40 15.54
CA ALA A 125 -6.11 21.14 16.22
C ALA A 125 -6.53 21.60 17.62
N LEU A 126 -7.76 22.12 17.74
CA LEU A 126 -8.36 22.49 19.02
C LEU A 126 -8.49 21.26 19.94
N LEU A 127 -9.04 20.16 19.44
CA LEU A 127 -9.17 18.91 20.23
C LEU A 127 -7.80 18.37 20.67
N MET A 128 -6.80 18.42 19.79
CA MET A 128 -5.44 17.99 20.09
C MET A 128 -4.80 18.84 21.18
N SER A 129 -5.03 20.17 21.16
CA SER A 129 -4.52 21.07 22.20
C SER A 129 -5.09 20.73 23.58
N GLN A 130 -6.36 20.31 23.65
CA GLN A 130 -7.00 19.87 24.89
C GLN A 130 -6.41 18.56 25.41
N VAL A 131 -6.15 17.61 24.52
CA VAL A 131 -5.53 16.32 24.87
C VAL A 131 -4.09 16.50 25.35
N MET A 132 -3.36 17.42 24.73
CA MET A 132 -1.98 17.74 25.08
C MET A 132 -1.86 18.71 26.27
N GLU A 133 -2.98 19.20 26.79
CA GLU A 133 -3.03 20.22 27.85
C GLU A 133 -2.23 21.49 27.52
N VAL A 134 -2.22 21.88 26.24
CA VAL A 134 -1.55 23.09 25.74
C VAL A 134 -2.57 24.11 25.23
N PRO A 135 -2.26 25.43 25.27
CA PRO A 135 -3.11 26.43 24.66
C PRO A 135 -3.27 26.20 23.15
N TYR A 136 -4.50 26.32 22.66
CA TYR A 136 -4.77 26.33 21.22
C TYR A 136 -4.30 27.65 20.59
N GLU A 137 -3.42 27.56 19.60
CA GLU A 137 -3.00 28.70 18.79
C GLU A 137 -3.55 28.57 17.36
N PRO A 138 -4.55 29.38 16.96
CA PRO A 138 -5.06 29.34 15.59
C PRO A 138 -4.03 29.89 14.60
N ILE A 139 -4.02 29.33 13.39
CA ILE A 139 -3.13 29.79 12.32
C ILE A 139 -3.75 31.02 11.65
N PRO A 140 -3.16 32.22 11.78
CA PRO A 140 -3.81 33.45 11.35
C PRO A 140 -3.82 33.64 9.84
N VAL A 141 -2.89 33.01 9.11
CA VAL A 141 -2.73 33.16 7.66
C VAL A 141 -2.52 31.80 7.01
N ARG A 142 -3.35 31.50 6.01
CA ARG A 142 -3.25 30.30 5.16
C ARG A 142 -2.69 30.65 3.78
N HIS A 143 -1.75 29.85 3.32
CA HIS A 143 -1.17 29.92 1.99
C HIS A 143 -1.80 28.84 1.10
N TYR A 144 -3.04 29.08 0.65
CA TYR A 144 -3.81 28.11 -0.15
C TYR A 144 -3.11 27.67 -1.43
N ALA A 145 -2.28 28.51 -2.05
CA ALA A 145 -1.49 28.13 -3.22
C ALA A 145 -0.52 26.97 -2.91
N ASN A 146 0.18 27.04 -1.77
CA ASN A 146 1.10 25.98 -1.31
C ASN A 146 0.30 24.71 -0.96
N GLN A 147 -0.81 24.87 -0.25
CA GLN A 147 -1.69 23.75 0.08
C GLN A 147 -2.20 23.03 -1.17
N ASN A 148 -2.70 23.78 -2.16
CA ASN A 148 -3.23 23.20 -3.39
C ASN A 148 -2.16 22.45 -4.18
N LEU A 149 -0.90 22.91 -4.14
CA LEU A 149 0.22 22.19 -4.71
C LEU A 149 0.44 20.85 -4.01
N HIS A 150 0.46 20.82 -2.67
CA HIS A 150 0.57 19.57 -1.91
C HIS A 150 -0.59 18.60 -2.18
N ILE A 151 -1.83 19.09 -2.22
CA ILE A 151 -3.02 18.28 -2.55
C ILE A 151 -2.90 17.70 -3.96
N SER A 152 -2.45 18.50 -4.93
CA SER A 152 -2.27 18.06 -6.32
C SER A 152 -1.22 16.96 -6.42
N GLU A 153 -0.08 17.10 -5.74
CA GLU A 153 0.96 16.07 -5.72
C GLU A 153 0.49 14.78 -5.03
N ILE A 154 -0.20 14.89 -3.89
CA ILE A 154 -0.78 13.73 -3.20
C ILE A 154 -1.77 13.02 -4.12
N SER A 155 -2.68 13.77 -4.74
CA SER A 155 -3.68 13.23 -5.68
C SER A 155 -3.01 12.54 -6.87
N GLY A 156 -1.99 13.16 -7.44
CA GLY A 156 -1.21 12.58 -8.55
C GLY A 156 -0.54 11.26 -8.18
N ARG A 157 0.05 11.15 -6.98
CA ARG A 157 0.61 9.88 -6.51
C ARG A 157 -0.44 8.82 -6.23
N MET A 158 -1.59 9.20 -5.67
CA MET A 158 -2.70 8.26 -5.44
C MET A 158 -3.25 7.70 -6.75
N LEU A 159 -3.42 8.55 -7.78
CA LEU A 159 -3.82 8.11 -9.11
C LEU A 159 -2.81 7.13 -9.72
N ALA A 160 -1.52 7.46 -9.68
CA ALA A 160 -0.47 6.58 -10.19
C ALA A 160 -0.44 5.21 -9.47
N LEU A 161 -0.71 5.18 -8.15
CA LEU A 161 -0.85 3.93 -7.40
C LEU A 161 -2.08 3.13 -7.82
N HIS A 162 -3.19 3.80 -8.09
CA HIS A 162 -4.41 3.17 -8.57
C HIS A 162 -4.22 2.54 -9.95
N GLU A 163 -3.70 3.29 -10.92
CA GLU A 163 -3.38 2.80 -12.27
C GLU A 163 -2.46 1.58 -12.23
N LYS A 164 -1.42 1.62 -11.38
CA LYS A 164 -0.51 0.48 -11.20
C LYS A 164 -1.22 -0.74 -10.64
N ALA A 165 -2.15 -0.56 -9.69
CA ALA A 165 -2.93 -1.65 -9.12
C ALA A 165 -3.88 -2.25 -10.16
N GLU A 166 -4.53 -1.41 -10.99
CA GLU A 166 -5.39 -1.86 -12.08
C GLU A 166 -4.61 -2.71 -13.10
N LEU A 167 -3.43 -2.26 -13.53
CA LEU A 167 -2.58 -3.01 -14.45
C LEU A 167 -2.21 -4.40 -13.90
N LEU A 168 -1.87 -4.48 -12.62
CA LEU A 168 -1.55 -5.75 -11.96
C LEU A 168 -2.78 -6.67 -11.87
N CYS A 169 -3.96 -6.12 -11.55
CA CYS A 169 -5.21 -6.87 -11.55
C CYS A 169 -5.54 -7.40 -12.93
N GLN A 170 -5.42 -6.58 -13.97
CA GLN A 170 -5.65 -6.97 -15.36
C GLN A 170 -4.72 -8.11 -15.78
N GLN A 171 -3.42 -7.99 -15.50
CA GLN A 171 -2.44 -9.05 -15.78
C GLN A 171 -2.77 -10.35 -15.03
N ARG A 172 -3.20 -10.26 -13.76
CA ARG A 172 -3.58 -11.44 -12.97
C ARG A 172 -4.84 -12.10 -13.53
N TRP A 173 -5.84 -11.32 -13.93
CA TRP A 173 -7.07 -11.82 -14.54
C TRP A 173 -6.79 -12.55 -15.85
N VAL A 174 -5.96 -11.98 -16.72
CA VAL A 174 -5.54 -12.64 -17.96
C VAL A 174 -4.91 -13.99 -17.63
N ARG A 175 -3.96 -14.06 -16.70
CA ARG A 175 -3.33 -15.33 -16.29
C ARG A 175 -4.31 -16.36 -15.74
N LEU A 176 -5.28 -15.93 -14.93
CA LEU A 176 -6.30 -16.84 -14.36
C LEU A 176 -7.24 -17.37 -15.44
N ALA A 177 -7.69 -16.52 -16.36
CA ALA A 177 -8.50 -16.93 -17.50
C ALA A 177 -7.75 -17.94 -18.38
N THR A 178 -6.45 -17.72 -18.60
CA THR A 178 -5.58 -18.66 -19.32
C THR A 178 -5.48 -20.01 -18.62
N LEU A 179 -5.25 -20.02 -17.29
CA LEU A 179 -5.20 -21.28 -16.53
C LEU A 179 -6.55 -22.02 -16.58
N GLN A 180 -7.66 -21.28 -16.54
CA GLN A 180 -8.99 -21.85 -16.68
C GLN A 180 -9.18 -22.44 -18.09
N GLN A 181 -8.81 -21.72 -19.15
CA GLN A 181 -8.85 -22.24 -20.52
C GLN A 181 -8.03 -23.53 -20.66
N ILE A 182 -6.80 -23.57 -20.13
CA ILE A 182 -5.96 -24.77 -20.14
C ILE A 182 -6.60 -25.91 -19.32
N ALA A 183 -7.23 -25.61 -18.19
CA ALA A 183 -7.91 -26.61 -17.37
C ALA A 183 -9.18 -27.16 -18.03
N GLU A 184 -9.86 -26.34 -18.84
CA GLU A 184 -11.05 -26.70 -19.62
C GLU A 184 -10.71 -27.47 -20.91
N LEU A 185 -9.47 -27.42 -21.37
CA LEU A 185 -9.01 -28.26 -22.49
C LEU A 185 -9.15 -29.74 -22.09
N SER A 186 -10.22 -30.38 -22.55
CA SER A 186 -10.35 -31.83 -22.56
C SER A 186 -10.00 -32.33 -23.97
N SER A 187 -8.88 -33.03 -24.12
CA SER A 187 -8.54 -33.72 -25.36
C SER A 187 -8.32 -35.21 -25.12
N ASN A 188 -8.83 -36.03 -26.04
CA ASN A 188 -8.54 -37.46 -26.11
C ASN A 188 -7.09 -37.72 -26.60
N ASN A 189 -6.40 -36.67 -27.07
CA ASN A 189 -5.06 -36.72 -27.61
C ASN A 189 -4.13 -35.75 -26.86
N LEU A 190 -3.18 -36.31 -26.12
CA LEU A 190 -2.19 -35.56 -25.32
C LEU A 190 -1.40 -34.55 -26.17
N LEU A 191 -1.12 -34.87 -27.45
CA LEU A 191 -0.33 -33.98 -28.31
C LEU A 191 -1.11 -32.74 -28.73
N GLU A 192 -2.40 -32.86 -29.07
CA GLU A 192 -3.26 -31.72 -29.38
C GLU A 192 -3.43 -30.82 -28.16
N PHE A 193 -3.67 -31.41 -26.99
CA PHE A 193 -3.74 -30.65 -25.73
C PHE A 193 -2.48 -29.83 -25.47
N LEU A 194 -1.30 -30.41 -25.69
CA LEU A 194 -0.03 -29.73 -25.45
C LEU A 194 0.25 -28.65 -26.48
N HIS A 195 -0.20 -28.83 -27.72
CA HIS A 195 -0.12 -27.80 -28.75
C HIS A 195 -1.02 -26.61 -28.39
N ASP A 196 -2.28 -26.87 -28.08
CA ASP A 196 -3.25 -25.85 -27.68
C ASP A 196 -2.79 -25.09 -26.42
N ALA A 197 -2.30 -25.82 -25.42
CA ALA A 197 -1.74 -25.22 -24.21
C ALA A 197 -0.49 -24.36 -24.51
N ALA A 198 0.39 -24.80 -25.41
CA ALA A 198 1.59 -24.03 -25.76
C ALA A 198 1.25 -22.76 -26.54
N GLN A 199 0.27 -22.81 -27.46
CA GLN A 199 -0.21 -21.66 -28.22
C GLN A 199 -0.85 -20.62 -27.30
N ILE A 200 -1.73 -21.07 -26.40
CA ILE A 200 -2.38 -20.23 -25.40
C ILE A 200 -1.34 -19.54 -24.50
N LEU A 201 -0.30 -20.27 -24.06
CA LEU A 201 0.80 -19.69 -23.29
C LEU A 201 1.62 -18.69 -24.11
N GLN A 202 1.85 -18.93 -25.40
CA GLN A 202 2.62 -18.03 -26.24
C GLN A 202 1.90 -16.68 -26.42
N ASP A 203 0.61 -16.72 -26.75
CA ASP A 203 -0.23 -15.55 -26.97
C ASP A 203 -0.36 -14.70 -25.70
N VAL A 204 -0.47 -15.34 -24.54
CA VAL A 204 -0.70 -14.67 -23.26
C VAL A 204 0.57 -14.07 -22.67
N PHE A 205 1.69 -14.78 -22.77
CA PHE A 205 2.96 -14.31 -22.21
C PHE A 205 3.76 -13.44 -23.18
N GLY A 206 3.28 -13.28 -24.43
CA GLY A 206 3.98 -12.53 -25.48
C GLY A 206 5.39 -13.06 -25.72
N ALA A 207 5.60 -14.35 -25.45
CA ALA A 207 6.90 -14.98 -25.56
C ALA A 207 7.19 -15.26 -27.03
N THR A 208 8.44 -15.08 -27.44
CA THR A 208 8.91 -15.49 -28.78
C THR A 208 8.95 -17.01 -28.96
N GLY A 209 8.69 -17.76 -27.89
CA GLY A 209 8.52 -19.21 -27.94
C GLY A 209 8.14 -19.83 -26.60
N VAL A 210 7.41 -20.93 -26.66
CA VAL A 210 7.00 -21.72 -25.50
C VAL A 210 7.36 -23.18 -25.72
N ALA A 211 8.03 -23.79 -24.73
CA ALA A 211 8.35 -25.21 -24.73
C ALA A 211 7.72 -25.90 -23.52
N ILE A 212 6.96 -26.97 -23.76
CA ILE A 212 6.36 -27.81 -22.71
C ILE A 212 7.07 -29.17 -22.73
N ALA A 213 7.73 -29.52 -21.62
CA ALA A 213 8.39 -30.81 -21.46
C ALA A 213 7.57 -31.73 -20.56
N LEU A 214 7.11 -32.87 -21.08
CA LEU A 214 6.50 -33.93 -20.27
C LEU A 214 7.44 -35.09 -20.05
N LYS A 215 7.51 -35.52 -18.80
CA LYS A 215 8.20 -36.74 -18.40
C LYS A 215 7.19 -37.89 -18.35
N ILE A 216 7.30 -38.82 -19.28
CA ILE A 216 6.53 -40.06 -19.28
C ILE A 216 7.38 -41.12 -18.54
N ALA A 217 6.75 -41.99 -17.74
CA ALA A 217 7.46 -43.02 -16.98
C ALA A 217 8.42 -43.82 -17.90
N ASN A 218 9.67 -44.04 -17.46
CA ASN A 218 10.86 -44.52 -18.22
C ASN A 218 11.83 -43.48 -18.82
N GLN A 219 12.05 -42.33 -18.16
CA GLN A 219 13.11 -41.35 -18.51
C GLN A 219 12.99 -40.71 -19.91
N GLN A 220 11.89 -40.89 -20.63
CA GLN A 220 11.63 -40.21 -21.90
C GLN A 220 10.94 -38.87 -21.65
N TYR A 221 11.47 -37.82 -22.29
CA TYR A 221 10.92 -36.47 -22.29
C TYR A 221 10.37 -36.15 -23.67
N THR A 222 9.10 -35.75 -23.75
CA THR A 222 8.53 -35.15 -24.97
C THR A 222 8.54 -33.65 -24.80
N ILE A 223 9.21 -32.93 -25.71
CA ILE A 223 9.27 -31.45 -25.73
C ILE A 223 8.40 -30.98 -26.88
N MET A 224 7.33 -30.27 -26.57
CA MET A 224 6.45 -29.59 -27.53
C MET A 224 6.85 -28.12 -27.59
N VAL A 225 6.98 -27.57 -28.79
CA VAL A 225 7.42 -26.18 -29.01
C VAL A 225 6.38 -25.50 -29.91
N ALA A 226 5.73 -24.43 -29.44
CA ALA A 226 4.72 -23.71 -30.23
C ALA A 226 5.35 -22.84 -31.32
N GLU A 227 6.51 -22.21 -31.06
CA GLU A 227 7.41 -21.62 -32.06
C GLU A 227 8.73 -21.21 -31.38
N GLY A 228 9.85 -21.13 -32.12
CA GLY A 228 11.19 -20.75 -31.60
C GLY A 228 12.11 -21.92 -31.22
N ASP A 229 13.42 -21.79 -31.47
CA ASP A 229 14.39 -22.90 -31.31
C ASP A 229 14.58 -23.32 -29.84
N ALA A 230 13.99 -24.46 -29.46
CA ALA A 230 14.29 -25.11 -28.19
C ALA A 230 15.71 -25.71 -28.23
N ASN A 231 16.69 -24.98 -27.69
CA ASN A 231 18.04 -25.51 -27.43
C ASN A 231 18.03 -26.46 -26.23
N GLY A 232 17.45 -27.64 -26.41
CA GLY A 232 17.50 -28.75 -25.47
C GLY A 232 17.72 -30.05 -26.22
N LYS A 233 18.57 -30.95 -25.69
CA LYS A 233 18.77 -32.30 -26.24
C LYS A 233 17.49 -33.13 -26.05
N GLY A 234 16.51 -32.94 -26.94
CA GLY A 234 15.27 -33.70 -27.02
C GLY A 234 14.80 -33.73 -28.48
N TRP A 235 14.23 -34.86 -28.90
CA TRP A 235 13.75 -35.06 -30.27
C TRP A 235 12.70 -33.98 -30.63
N LYS A 236 12.95 -33.26 -31.72
CA LYS A 236 11.97 -32.39 -32.39
C LYS A 236 11.09 -33.26 -33.28
N ASN A 237 9.80 -33.36 -32.97
CA ASN A 237 8.82 -33.70 -34.01
C ASN A 237 8.44 -32.38 -34.69
N ALA A 238 9.02 -32.13 -35.85
CA ALA A 238 8.52 -31.13 -36.78
C ALA A 238 7.35 -31.77 -37.54
N PHE A 239 6.16 -31.19 -37.46
CA PHE A 239 5.08 -31.50 -38.40
C PHE A 239 5.22 -30.55 -39.59
N GLU A 240 5.30 -31.12 -40.80
CA GLU A 240 4.90 -30.46 -42.05
C GLU A 240 3.37 -30.28 -42.08
#